data_AF-A0A922VT03-F1
#
_entry.id   AF-A0A922VT03-F1
#
_cell.length_a   1.000
_cell.length_b   1.000
_cell.length_c   1.000
_cell.angle_alpha   90.00
_cell.angle_beta   90.00
_cell.angle_gamma   90.00
#
_symmetry.space_group_name_H-M   'P 1'
#
loop_
_entity.id
_entity.type
_entity.pdbx_description
1 polymer ?
#
loop_
_entity_poly.entity_id
_entity_poly.type
_entity_poly.pdbx_seq_one_letter_code
_entity_poly.pdbx_strand_id
1 'polypeptide(L)'
;MIPPVFILVRPQMGENIGAAARAMLNFGLERMRVTGPRDGWPNPKAVAMASGAGRLLDQAGLFPDVRAAIADCDFVFATTARGRELVKEIVSPERAMAMARALGAEGKRVGVLFGPERAGLENDDIIHANAIVTVPVNPEFPSLNLAQCVLLLGYEWQRQGDDLPASVMELARTELASREDVNRLADHFEERLDAAGFFFPGTKVEGMKANLRNMWGRLGLTRAEVQTFHGMLRQIAWKLKNPGE
;
A
#
# COMPACT_ATOMS: atom_id res chain seq x y z
N MET A 1 1.67 -20.70 -3.60
CA MET A 1 2.07 -20.21 -2.26
C MET A 1 0.90 -20.38 -1.31
N ILE A 2 1.14 -20.82 -0.07
CA ILE A 2 0.14 -20.95 0.99
C ILE A 2 0.02 -19.59 1.73
N PRO A 3 -1.14 -18.90 1.72
CA PRO A 3 -1.33 -17.69 2.53
C PRO A 3 -1.19 -17.90 4.05
N PRO A 4 -1.02 -16.87 4.87
CA PRO A 4 -1.11 -17.04 6.31
C PRO A 4 -2.56 -17.34 6.73
N VAL A 5 -2.73 -17.95 7.90
CA VAL A 5 -3.99 -18.03 8.63
C VAL A 5 -4.00 -16.96 9.72
N PHE A 6 -5.04 -16.14 9.76
CA PHE A 6 -5.20 -15.11 10.78
C PHE A 6 -6.08 -15.63 11.91
N ILE A 7 -5.58 -15.50 13.14
CA ILE A 7 -6.13 -16.17 14.32
C ILE A 7 -6.50 -15.09 15.33
N LEU A 8 -7.79 -14.88 15.54
CA LEU A 8 -8.31 -13.94 16.52
C LEU A 8 -8.42 -14.65 17.88
N VAL A 9 -7.58 -14.22 18.82
CA VAL A 9 -7.49 -14.82 20.15
C VAL A 9 -8.41 -14.07 21.10
N ARG A 10 -9.39 -14.78 21.66
CA ARG A 10 -10.37 -14.29 22.64
C ARG A 10 -11.00 -12.92 22.30
N PRO A 11 -11.45 -12.68 21.04
CA PRO A 11 -11.98 -11.38 20.64
C PRO A 11 -13.19 -10.99 21.50
N GLN A 12 -13.27 -9.72 21.88
CA GLN A 12 -14.28 -9.26 22.84
C GLN A 12 -15.60 -8.89 22.16
N MET A 13 -15.55 -8.31 20.95
CA MET A 13 -16.73 -7.80 20.25
C MET A 13 -16.92 -8.49 18.91
N GLY A 14 -18.14 -8.93 18.63
CA GLY A 14 -18.51 -9.49 17.32
C GLY A 14 -18.23 -8.51 16.17
N GLU A 15 -18.46 -7.21 16.40
CA GLU A 15 -18.14 -6.14 15.46
C GLU A 15 -16.68 -6.16 15.03
N ASN A 16 -15.73 -6.39 15.95
CA ASN A 16 -14.30 -6.46 15.59
C ASN A 16 -13.96 -7.74 14.82
N ILE A 17 -14.64 -8.85 15.08
CA ILE A 17 -14.48 -10.08 14.27
C ILE A 17 -14.96 -9.82 12.84
N GLY A 18 -16.13 -9.19 12.68
CA GLY A 18 -16.67 -8.82 11.37
C GLY A 18 -15.79 -7.82 10.63
N ALA A 19 -15.29 -6.80 11.31
CA ALA A 19 -14.37 -5.81 10.74
C ALA A 19 -13.03 -6.44 10.35
N ALA A 20 -12.50 -7.37 11.15
CA ALA A 20 -11.30 -8.14 10.81
C ALA A 20 -11.53 -9.02 9.59
N ALA A 21 -12.68 -9.69 9.48
CA ALA A 21 -13.01 -10.50 8.31
C ALA A 21 -13.11 -9.66 7.04
N ARG A 22 -13.74 -8.48 7.12
CA ARG A 22 -13.77 -7.52 6.03
C ARG A 22 -12.38 -7.06 5.62
N ALA A 23 -11.53 -6.72 6.59
CA ALA A 23 -10.15 -6.32 6.35
C ALA A 23 -9.34 -7.44 5.68
N MET A 24 -9.45 -8.68 6.14
CA MET A 24 -8.81 -9.83 5.50
C MET A 24 -9.24 -9.98 4.04
N LEU A 25 -10.53 -9.88 3.77
CA LEU A 25 -11.05 -10.07 2.41
C LEU A 25 -10.63 -8.94 1.45
N ASN A 26 -10.50 -7.71 1.93
CA ASN A 26 -9.96 -6.59 1.15
C ASN A 26 -8.54 -6.88 0.60
N PHE A 27 -7.78 -7.77 1.27
CA PHE A 27 -6.40 -8.10 0.93
C PHE A 27 -6.21 -9.58 0.56
N GLY A 28 -7.29 -10.24 0.09
CA GLY A 28 -7.22 -11.60 -0.44
C GLY A 28 -6.92 -12.70 0.59
N LEU A 29 -7.12 -12.43 1.87
CA LEU A 29 -6.93 -13.41 2.95
C LEU A 29 -8.25 -14.10 3.28
N GLU A 30 -8.27 -15.42 3.11
CA GLU A 30 -9.51 -16.21 3.22
C GLU A 30 -9.50 -17.25 4.35
N ARG A 31 -8.44 -17.30 5.17
CA ARG A 31 -8.31 -18.26 6.28
C ARG A 31 -8.33 -17.57 7.62
N MET A 32 -9.48 -17.61 8.28
CA MET A 32 -9.69 -17.10 9.62
C MET A 32 -9.85 -18.25 10.62
N ARG A 33 -9.26 -18.09 11.81
CA ARG A 33 -9.56 -18.90 13.00
C ARG A 33 -9.92 -17.99 14.15
N VAL A 34 -10.76 -18.49 15.05
CA VAL A 34 -11.18 -17.77 16.25
C VAL A 34 -11.03 -18.70 17.45
N THR A 35 -10.49 -18.20 18.55
CA THR A 35 -10.43 -18.91 19.84
C THR A 35 -11.21 -18.15 20.90
N GLY A 36 -12.06 -18.86 21.66
CA GLY A 36 -12.80 -18.32 22.81
C GLY A 36 -13.44 -16.93 22.62
N PRO A 37 -14.26 -16.68 21.59
CA PRO A 37 -14.90 -15.37 21.40
C PRO A 37 -15.83 -15.07 22.58
N ARG A 38 -15.62 -13.94 23.27
CA ARG A 38 -16.34 -13.63 24.53
C ARG A 38 -17.85 -13.62 24.35
N ASP A 39 -18.32 -12.96 23.30
CA ASP A 39 -19.74 -12.79 23.01
C ASP A 39 -20.33 -13.97 22.20
N GLY A 40 -19.62 -15.11 22.16
CA GLY A 40 -20.08 -16.35 21.52
C GLY A 40 -19.95 -16.37 19.98
N TRP A 41 -20.27 -17.53 19.41
CA TRP A 41 -20.22 -17.81 17.97
C TRP A 41 -21.33 -18.79 17.56
N PRO A 42 -22.03 -18.59 16.41
CA PRO A 42 -21.94 -17.45 15.50
C PRO A 42 -22.46 -16.15 16.13
N ASN A 43 -22.05 -15.00 15.58
CA ASN A 43 -22.40 -13.69 16.14
C ASN A 43 -23.05 -12.77 15.07
N PRO A 44 -24.33 -12.37 15.22
CA PRO A 44 -25.02 -11.52 14.24
C PRO A 44 -24.36 -10.16 13.99
N LYS A 45 -23.70 -9.59 15.02
CA LYS A 45 -22.99 -8.31 14.90
C LYS A 45 -21.73 -8.46 14.03
N ALA A 46 -21.07 -9.61 14.10
CA ALA A 46 -19.95 -9.92 13.19
C ALA A 46 -20.43 -9.99 11.74
N VAL A 47 -21.55 -10.67 11.49
CA VAL A 47 -22.15 -10.78 10.15
C VAL A 47 -22.51 -9.40 9.60
N ALA A 48 -23.18 -8.56 10.40
CA ALA A 48 -23.54 -7.20 10.00
C ALA A 48 -22.30 -6.34 9.69
N MET A 49 -21.23 -6.45 10.49
CA MET A 49 -20.01 -5.65 10.30
C MET A 49 -19.13 -6.16 9.14
N ALA A 50 -19.23 -7.44 8.77
CA ALA A 50 -18.42 -8.01 7.69
C ALA A 50 -18.77 -7.47 6.29
N SER A 51 -19.96 -6.89 6.08
CA SER A 51 -20.37 -6.16 4.87
C SER A 51 -19.88 -6.82 3.56
N GLY A 52 -20.41 -8.00 3.25
CA GLY A 52 -20.04 -8.80 2.08
C GLY A 52 -18.93 -9.84 2.33
N ALA A 53 -18.19 -9.74 3.43
CA ALA A 53 -17.21 -10.75 3.84
C ALA A 53 -17.82 -11.90 4.68
N GLY A 54 -19.14 -12.09 4.66
CA GLY A 54 -19.84 -13.14 5.43
C GLY A 54 -19.30 -14.54 5.16
N ARG A 55 -18.91 -14.82 3.90
CA ARG A 55 -18.29 -16.09 3.49
C ARG A 55 -17.06 -16.48 4.33
N LEU A 56 -16.28 -15.48 4.77
CA LEU A 56 -15.09 -15.72 5.58
C LEU A 56 -15.46 -16.11 7.01
N LEU A 57 -16.55 -15.54 7.55
CA LEU A 57 -17.09 -15.93 8.85
C LEU A 57 -17.68 -17.35 8.78
N ASP A 58 -18.40 -17.69 7.71
CA ASP A 58 -18.99 -19.02 7.53
C ASP A 58 -17.92 -20.12 7.47
N GLN A 59 -16.74 -19.80 6.95
CA GLN A 59 -15.59 -20.70 6.84
C GLN A 59 -14.61 -20.58 8.03
N ALA A 60 -14.85 -19.65 8.96
CA ALA A 60 -13.93 -19.43 10.08
C ALA A 60 -13.89 -20.66 10.98
N GLY A 61 -12.69 -21.18 11.22
CA GLY A 61 -12.51 -22.30 12.13
C GLY A 61 -12.59 -21.84 13.59
N LEU A 62 -13.48 -22.46 14.38
CA LEU A 62 -13.56 -22.21 15.82
C LEU A 62 -12.71 -23.24 16.57
N PHE A 63 -11.82 -22.76 17.43
CA PHE A 63 -10.88 -23.58 18.20
C PHE A 63 -11.01 -23.31 19.70
N PRO A 64 -10.77 -24.31 20.56
CA PRO A 64 -10.90 -24.15 22.01
C PRO A 64 -9.84 -23.22 22.60
N ASP A 65 -8.61 -23.25 22.06
CA ASP A 65 -7.48 -22.47 22.56
C ASP A 65 -6.45 -22.17 21.44
N VAL A 66 -5.41 -21.39 21.79
CA VAL A 66 -4.34 -21.02 20.86
C VAL A 66 -3.57 -22.24 20.36
N ARG A 67 -3.27 -23.21 21.25
CA ARG A 67 -2.50 -24.42 20.90
C ARG A 67 -3.21 -25.23 19.81
N ALA A 68 -4.52 -25.43 19.95
CA ALA A 68 -5.34 -26.10 18.95
C ALA A 68 -5.42 -25.28 17.65
N ALA A 69 -5.55 -23.96 17.76
CA ALA A 69 -5.64 -23.06 16.61
C ALA A 69 -4.36 -22.93 15.79
N ILE A 70 -3.20 -23.34 16.33
CA ILE A 70 -1.90 -23.30 15.62
C ILE A 70 -1.33 -24.70 15.37
N ALA A 71 -2.05 -25.77 15.71
CA ALA A 71 -1.49 -27.13 15.76
C ALA A 71 -0.91 -27.61 14.41
N ASP A 72 -1.41 -27.07 13.30
CA ASP A 72 -0.94 -27.36 11.95
C ASP A 72 -0.06 -26.25 11.34
N CYS A 73 0.31 -25.22 12.11
CA CYS A 73 1.19 -24.15 11.64
C CYS A 73 2.66 -24.53 11.87
N ASP A 74 3.49 -24.37 10.84
CA ASP A 74 4.94 -24.56 10.93
C ASP A 74 5.65 -23.32 11.51
N PHE A 75 5.03 -22.14 11.39
CA PHE A 75 5.55 -20.89 11.92
C PHE A 75 4.41 -19.99 12.42
N VAL A 76 4.59 -19.36 13.57
CA VAL A 76 3.58 -18.52 14.21
C VAL A 76 4.14 -17.15 14.58
N PHE A 77 3.43 -16.10 14.17
CA PHE A 77 3.66 -14.72 14.58
C PHE A 77 2.68 -14.33 15.70
N ALA A 78 3.14 -13.55 16.68
CA ALA A 78 2.28 -12.91 17.67
C ALA A 78 2.32 -11.38 17.53
N THR A 79 1.17 -10.72 17.34
CA THR A 79 1.13 -9.26 17.29
C THR A 79 1.04 -8.67 18.71
N THR A 80 2.02 -7.85 19.10
CA THR A 80 1.98 -7.16 20.40
C THR A 80 2.77 -5.85 20.34
N ALA A 81 2.32 -4.85 21.08
CA ALA A 81 3.09 -3.62 21.33
C ALA A 81 4.15 -3.81 22.42
N ARG A 82 4.06 -4.88 23.21
CA ARG A 82 4.88 -5.16 24.40
C ARG A 82 5.49 -6.54 24.27
N GLY A 83 6.76 -6.59 23.86
CA GLY A 83 7.52 -7.85 23.68
C GLY A 83 8.72 -8.00 24.61
N ARG A 84 8.79 -7.26 25.73
CA ARG A 84 10.06 -7.10 26.48
C ARG A 84 10.40 -8.27 27.42
N GLU A 85 9.49 -9.21 27.66
CA GLU A 85 9.67 -10.25 28.67
C GLU A 85 10.17 -11.60 28.12
N LEU A 86 10.08 -11.81 26.80
CA LEU A 86 10.47 -13.07 26.15
C LEU A 86 11.54 -12.82 25.08
N VAL A 87 12.56 -13.67 25.04
CA VAL A 87 13.62 -13.61 24.01
C VAL A 87 13.08 -14.20 22.71
N LYS A 88 12.51 -13.34 21.86
CA LYS A 88 12.01 -13.68 20.52
C LYS A 88 12.43 -12.60 19.52
N GLU A 89 12.55 -12.98 18.26
CA GLU A 89 12.77 -12.01 17.18
C GLU A 89 11.58 -11.03 17.12
N ILE A 90 11.86 -9.74 17.02
CA ILE A 90 10.84 -8.69 16.85
C ILE A 90 10.97 -8.15 15.43
N VAL A 91 9.89 -8.21 14.66
CA VAL A 91 9.84 -7.78 13.26
C VAL A 91 8.74 -6.75 13.03
N SER A 92 8.90 -5.93 11.98
CA SER A 92 7.85 -5.04 11.48
C SER A 92 6.75 -5.83 10.77
N PRO A 93 5.55 -5.25 10.58
CA PRO A 93 4.48 -5.85 9.76
C PRO A 93 4.95 -6.22 8.34
N GLU A 94 5.70 -5.32 7.70
CA GLU A 94 6.33 -5.55 6.38
C GLU A 94 7.20 -6.80 6.39
N ARG A 95 8.15 -6.90 7.34
CA ARG A 95 9.07 -8.03 7.41
C ARG A 95 8.34 -9.33 7.74
N ALA A 96 7.36 -9.29 8.64
CA ALA A 96 6.55 -10.45 8.99
C ALA A 96 5.82 -11.02 7.76
N MET A 97 5.20 -10.17 6.94
CA MET A 97 4.47 -10.62 5.76
C MET A 97 5.39 -11.07 4.63
N ALA A 98 6.56 -10.45 4.46
CA ALA A 98 7.60 -10.96 3.57
C ALA A 98 8.08 -12.37 3.98
N MET A 99 8.32 -12.59 5.27
CA MET A 99 8.67 -13.91 5.81
C MET A 99 7.54 -14.92 5.62
N ALA A 100 6.29 -14.52 5.88
CA ALA A 100 5.12 -15.38 5.67
C ALA A 100 4.99 -15.81 4.20
N ARG A 101 5.25 -14.91 3.24
CA ARG A 101 5.26 -15.24 1.81
C ARG A 101 6.35 -16.22 1.45
N ALA A 102 7.57 -16.00 1.94
CA ALA A 102 8.70 -16.89 1.69
C ALA A 102 8.42 -18.32 2.22
N LEU A 103 7.99 -18.43 3.49
CA LEU A 103 7.60 -19.71 4.10
C LEU A 103 6.43 -20.36 3.36
N GLY A 104 5.41 -19.59 3.00
CA GLY A 104 4.28 -20.08 2.22
C GLY A 104 4.65 -20.54 0.81
N ALA A 105 5.73 -20.01 0.22
CA ALA A 105 6.27 -20.45 -1.07
C ALA A 105 7.00 -21.79 -0.94
N GLU A 106 7.61 -22.05 0.21
CA GLU A 106 8.18 -23.35 0.60
C GLU A 106 7.12 -24.40 0.99
N GLY A 107 5.83 -24.03 0.98
CA GLY A 107 4.73 -24.93 1.38
C GLY A 107 4.49 -25.03 2.88
N LYS A 108 5.09 -24.14 3.68
CA LYS A 108 4.85 -24.07 5.14
C LYS A 108 3.57 -23.30 5.46
N ARG A 109 2.88 -23.72 6.51
CA ARG A 109 1.67 -23.07 7.05
C ARG A 109 2.08 -22.04 8.09
N VAL A 110 1.66 -20.80 7.89
CA VAL A 110 2.01 -19.68 8.77
C VAL A 110 0.77 -19.16 9.49
N GLY A 111 0.82 -19.06 10.82
CA GLY A 111 -0.22 -18.44 11.65
C GLY A 111 0.15 -17.05 12.11
N VAL A 112 -0.83 -16.16 12.23
CA VAL A 112 -0.66 -14.82 12.83
C VAL A 112 -1.71 -14.63 13.91
N LEU A 113 -1.25 -14.52 15.16
CA LEU A 113 -2.08 -14.35 16.35
C LEU A 113 -2.36 -12.86 16.59
N PHE A 114 -3.63 -12.53 16.80
CA PHE A 114 -4.10 -11.20 17.18
C PHE A 114 -4.84 -11.28 18.51
N GLY A 115 -4.40 -10.50 19.50
CA GLY A 115 -4.97 -10.54 20.86
C GLY A 115 -6.22 -9.67 21.05
N PRO A 116 -6.93 -9.84 22.17
CA PRO A 116 -8.10 -9.04 22.51
C PRO A 116 -7.80 -7.55 22.64
N GLU A 117 -8.82 -6.73 22.36
CA GLU A 117 -8.77 -5.27 22.19
C GLU A 117 -8.27 -4.48 23.40
N ARG A 118 -8.41 -5.04 24.61
CA ARG A 118 -8.02 -4.37 25.86
C ARG A 118 -6.69 -4.86 26.42
N ALA A 119 -6.45 -6.17 26.35
CA ALA A 119 -5.33 -6.81 27.03
C ALA A 119 -4.18 -7.15 26.07
N GLY A 120 -4.45 -7.25 24.77
CA GLY A 120 -3.51 -7.88 23.83
C GLY A 120 -3.34 -9.38 24.14
N LEU A 121 -2.38 -10.01 23.47
CA LEU A 121 -2.02 -11.40 23.74
C LEU A 121 -1.42 -11.53 25.13
N GLU A 122 -1.78 -12.59 25.83
CA GLU A 122 -1.16 -12.94 27.12
C GLU A 122 0.20 -13.60 26.87
N ASN A 123 1.09 -13.59 27.89
CA ASN A 123 2.38 -14.26 27.78
C ASN A 123 2.23 -15.74 27.39
N ASP A 124 1.21 -16.41 27.91
CA ASP A 124 0.87 -17.81 27.60
C ASP A 124 0.45 -18.02 26.13
N ASP A 125 -0.04 -16.99 25.44
CA ASP A 125 -0.25 -17.06 24.00
C ASP A 125 1.07 -16.80 23.24
N ILE A 126 1.84 -15.82 23.70
CA ILE A 126 3.08 -15.36 23.02
C ILE A 126 4.16 -16.43 23.05
N ILE A 127 4.26 -17.24 24.13
CA ILE A 127 5.27 -18.32 24.22
C ILE A 127 5.22 -19.28 23.04
N HIS A 128 4.04 -19.48 22.44
CA HIS A 128 3.82 -20.37 21.31
C HIS A 128 4.25 -19.78 19.96
N ALA A 129 4.51 -18.47 19.88
CA ALA A 129 4.95 -17.83 18.65
C ALA A 129 6.45 -17.96 18.42
N ASN A 130 6.87 -18.02 17.17
CA ASN A 130 8.28 -18.01 16.76
C ASN A 130 8.84 -16.58 16.75
N ALA A 131 8.03 -15.59 16.36
CA ALA A 131 8.43 -14.19 16.29
C ALA A 131 7.29 -13.25 16.71
N ILE A 132 7.67 -12.05 17.16
CA ILE A 132 6.76 -10.98 17.55
C ILE A 132 6.66 -9.98 16.41
N VAL A 133 5.44 -9.56 16.09
CA VAL A 133 5.18 -8.44 15.17
C VAL A 133 4.82 -7.22 15.99
N THR A 134 5.62 -6.17 15.88
CA THR A 134 5.38 -4.88 16.53
C THR A 134 5.05 -3.84 15.48
N VAL A 135 3.81 -3.34 15.50
CA VAL A 135 3.40 -2.22 14.64
C VAL A 135 4.00 -0.92 15.20
N PRO A 136 4.68 -0.09 14.37
CA PRO A 136 5.25 1.19 14.82
C PRO A 136 4.14 2.24 15.03
N VAL A 137 3.50 2.19 16.19
CA VAL A 137 2.45 3.12 16.63
C VAL A 137 3.03 4.25 17.47
N ASN A 138 2.23 5.29 17.74
CA ASN A 138 2.62 6.33 18.70
C ASN A 138 2.95 5.68 20.07
N PRO A 139 4.18 5.83 20.61
CA PRO A 139 4.55 5.27 21.90
C PRO A 139 3.69 5.76 23.08
N GLU A 140 3.10 6.96 22.96
CA GLU A 140 2.21 7.53 23.98
C GLU A 140 0.78 6.95 23.92
N PHE A 141 0.40 6.35 22.80
CA PHE A 141 -0.90 5.71 22.63
C PHE A 141 -0.77 4.42 21.79
N PRO A 142 -0.12 3.37 22.33
CA PRO A 142 0.22 2.17 21.56
C PRO A 142 -0.92 1.15 21.53
N SER A 143 -2.16 1.63 21.33
CA SER A 143 -3.38 0.82 21.37
C SER A 143 -4.08 0.87 20.01
N LEU A 144 -3.89 -0.18 19.21
CA LEU A 144 -4.63 -0.37 17.97
C LEU A 144 -5.87 -1.22 18.23
N ASN A 145 -6.95 -0.88 17.54
CA ASN A 145 -8.10 -1.78 17.46
C ASN A 145 -7.71 -3.09 16.76
N LEU A 146 -8.30 -4.21 17.18
CA LEU A 146 -8.05 -5.54 16.63
C LEU A 146 -8.14 -5.57 15.09
N ALA A 147 -9.23 -5.06 14.53
CA ALA A 147 -9.46 -5.04 13.09
C ALA A 147 -8.49 -4.11 12.35
N GLN A 148 -8.01 -3.03 13.00
CA GLN A 148 -6.97 -2.17 12.43
C GLN A 148 -5.63 -2.88 12.35
N CYS A 149 -5.24 -3.64 13.38
CA CYS A 149 -4.03 -4.46 13.34
C CYS A 149 -4.12 -5.53 12.23
N VAL A 150 -5.25 -6.22 12.13
CA VAL A 150 -5.53 -7.17 11.04
C VAL A 150 -5.45 -6.49 9.67
N LEU A 151 -5.99 -5.27 9.54
CA LEU A 151 -5.95 -4.48 8.30
C LEU A 151 -4.52 -4.14 7.89
N LEU A 152 -3.66 -3.70 8.82
CA LEU A 152 -2.26 -3.38 8.52
C LEU A 152 -1.48 -4.61 8.04
N LEU A 153 -1.66 -5.75 8.72
CA LEU A 153 -1.01 -6.99 8.33
C LEU A 153 -1.56 -7.55 7.00
N GLY A 154 -2.86 -7.42 6.76
CA GLY A 154 -3.46 -7.76 5.47
C GLY A 154 -2.94 -6.88 4.34
N TYR A 155 -2.83 -5.57 4.56
CA TYR A 155 -2.26 -4.63 3.59
C TYR A 155 -0.82 -5.00 3.26
N GLU A 156 0.04 -5.21 4.27
CA GLU A 156 1.42 -5.63 4.04
C GLU A 156 1.48 -6.98 3.32
N TRP A 157 0.58 -7.93 3.64
CA TRP A 157 0.48 -9.17 2.88
C TRP A 157 0.27 -8.90 1.40
N GLN A 158 -0.78 -8.15 1.03
CA GLN A 158 -1.09 -7.86 -0.37
C GLN A 158 0.04 -7.07 -1.05
N ARG A 159 0.56 -6.01 -0.40
CA ARG A 159 1.62 -5.15 -0.92
C ARG A 159 2.91 -5.93 -1.24
N GLN A 160 3.24 -6.96 -0.47
CA GLN A 160 4.43 -7.80 -0.75
C GLN A 160 4.24 -8.76 -1.93
N GLY A 161 3.00 -8.96 -2.42
CA GLY A 161 2.70 -9.81 -3.58
C GLY A 161 2.39 -9.03 -4.85
N ASP A 162 1.98 -7.78 -4.72
CA ASP A 162 1.68 -6.90 -5.84
C ASP A 162 2.91 -6.08 -6.19
N ASP A 163 3.34 -6.14 -7.45
CA ASP A 163 4.37 -5.25 -7.99
C ASP A 163 3.75 -3.90 -8.37
N LEU A 164 3.04 -3.28 -7.42
CA LEU A 164 2.46 -1.96 -7.63
C LEU A 164 3.61 -0.94 -7.56
N PRO A 165 3.95 -0.28 -8.68
CA PRO A 165 5.02 0.70 -8.69
C PRO A 165 4.69 1.86 -7.75
N ALA A 166 5.72 2.36 -7.03
CA ALA A 166 5.55 3.45 -6.07
C ALA A 166 4.99 4.75 -6.68
N SER A 167 5.18 4.93 -7.99
CA SER A 167 4.55 5.98 -8.77
C SER A 167 4.47 5.52 -10.23
N VAL A 168 3.28 5.67 -10.82
CA VAL A 168 3.07 5.59 -12.27
C VAL A 168 2.31 6.81 -12.71
N MET A 169 2.81 7.45 -13.75
CA MET A 169 2.06 8.46 -14.47
C MET A 169 1.18 7.73 -15.49
N GLU A 170 -0.13 7.72 -15.25
CA GLU A 170 -1.07 7.24 -16.26
C GLU A 170 -1.12 8.23 -17.42
N LEU A 171 -0.69 7.79 -18.60
CA LEU A 171 -0.68 8.61 -19.81
C LEU A 171 -2.06 8.68 -20.50
N ALA A 172 -3.11 8.14 -19.88
CA ALA A 172 -4.44 8.01 -20.48
C ALA A 172 -4.39 7.46 -21.91
N ARG A 173 -5.03 8.12 -22.88
CA ARG A 173 -5.02 7.78 -24.32
C ARG A 173 -3.94 8.53 -25.11
N THR A 174 -2.94 9.12 -24.45
CA THR A 174 -1.80 9.76 -25.11
C THR A 174 -0.53 8.96 -24.88
N GLU A 175 0.48 9.24 -25.69
CA GLU A 175 1.81 8.65 -25.59
C GLU A 175 2.81 9.73 -25.22
N LEU A 176 3.96 9.32 -24.66
CA LEU A 176 5.09 10.22 -24.49
C LEU A 176 5.53 10.75 -25.86
N ALA A 177 5.85 12.03 -25.92
CA ALA A 177 6.42 12.64 -27.10
C ALA A 177 7.78 12.00 -27.40
N SER A 178 8.06 11.79 -28.68
CA SER A 178 9.39 11.35 -29.09
C SER A 178 10.42 12.45 -28.80
N ARG A 179 11.71 12.09 -28.70
CA ARG A 179 12.79 13.10 -28.62
C ARG A 179 12.74 14.07 -29.79
N GLU A 180 12.32 13.60 -30.97
CA GLU A 180 12.17 14.42 -32.16
C GLU A 180 11.03 15.45 -32.00
N ASP A 181 9.88 15.05 -31.46
CA ASP A 181 8.76 15.97 -31.19
C ASP A 181 9.16 17.04 -30.18
N VAL A 182 9.87 16.66 -29.11
CA VAL A 182 10.36 17.60 -28.10
C VAL A 182 11.41 18.56 -28.68
N ASN A 183 12.30 18.07 -29.54
CA ASN A 183 13.29 18.93 -30.21
C ASN A 183 12.62 19.93 -31.17
N ARG A 184 11.63 19.50 -31.95
CA ARG A 184 10.85 20.41 -32.81
C ARG A 184 10.10 21.47 -31.99
N LEU A 185 9.61 21.11 -30.81
CA LEU A 185 9.01 22.07 -29.90
C LEU A 185 10.03 23.09 -29.43
N ALA A 186 11.20 22.63 -29.01
CA ALA A 186 12.30 23.51 -28.58
C ALA A 186 12.71 24.48 -29.69
N ASP A 187 12.88 23.99 -30.93
CA ASP A 187 13.21 24.83 -32.08
C ASP A 187 12.14 25.90 -32.34
N HIS A 188 10.85 25.54 -32.25
CA HIS A 188 9.76 26.49 -32.44
C HIS A 188 9.71 27.56 -31.32
N PHE A 189 10.00 27.19 -30.08
CA PHE A 189 10.15 28.17 -28.99
C PHE A 189 11.35 29.09 -29.22
N GLU A 190 12.51 28.54 -29.59
CA GLU A 190 13.70 29.33 -29.87
C GLU A 190 13.45 30.36 -30.98
N GLU A 191 12.86 29.96 -32.11
CA GLU A 191 12.51 30.87 -33.20
C GLU A 191 11.61 32.02 -32.72
N ARG A 192 10.56 31.70 -31.96
CA ARG A 192 9.60 32.70 -31.48
C ARG A 192 10.18 33.63 -30.42
N LEU A 193 11.00 33.10 -29.51
CA LEU A 193 11.66 33.86 -28.46
C LEU A 193 12.80 34.73 -29.02
N ASP A 194 13.54 34.25 -30.03
CA ASP A 194 14.51 35.06 -30.80
C ASP A 194 13.80 36.26 -31.44
N ALA A 195 12.69 36.01 -32.15
CA ALA A 195 11.90 37.08 -32.78
C ALA A 195 11.31 38.08 -31.77
N ALA A 196 11.01 37.64 -30.56
CA ALA A 196 10.53 38.49 -29.48
C ALA A 196 11.67 39.25 -28.73
N GLY A 197 12.94 38.98 -29.05
CA GLY A 197 14.09 39.60 -28.39
C GLY A 197 14.38 39.08 -26.98
N PHE A 198 13.88 37.88 -26.62
CA PHE A 198 14.07 37.29 -25.30
C PHE A 198 15.53 36.93 -25.00
N PHE A 199 16.28 36.49 -26.02
CA PHE A 199 17.68 36.06 -25.87
C PHE A 199 18.63 37.26 -25.93
N PHE A 200 18.78 37.96 -24.80
CA PHE A 200 19.68 39.10 -24.64
C PHE A 200 20.30 39.12 -23.22
N PRO A 201 21.56 39.55 -23.03
CA PRO A 201 22.54 40.02 -24.02
C PRO A 201 23.15 38.88 -24.85
N GLY A 202 23.72 39.22 -26.02
CA GLY A 202 24.29 38.27 -26.98
C GLY A 202 25.26 37.24 -26.38
N THR A 203 26.04 37.64 -25.37
CA THR A 203 26.99 36.78 -24.66
C THR A 203 26.36 35.63 -23.87
N LYS A 204 25.04 35.69 -23.60
CA LYS A 204 24.30 34.68 -22.83
C LYS A 204 23.37 33.81 -23.67
N VAL A 205 23.21 34.12 -24.96
CA VAL A 205 22.24 33.47 -25.86
C VAL A 205 22.40 31.95 -25.87
N GLU A 206 23.62 31.46 -26.10
CA GLU A 206 23.90 30.02 -26.15
C GLU A 206 23.54 29.30 -24.83
N GLY A 207 23.87 29.92 -23.68
CA GLY A 207 23.53 29.37 -22.37
C GLY A 207 22.02 29.34 -22.10
N MET A 208 21.30 30.38 -22.53
CA MET A 208 19.85 30.45 -22.39
C MET A 208 19.14 29.39 -23.26
N LYS A 209 19.58 29.21 -24.51
CA LYS A 209 19.06 28.17 -25.42
C LYS A 209 19.36 26.77 -24.91
N ALA A 210 20.60 26.52 -24.46
CA ALA A 210 20.98 25.24 -23.86
C ALA A 210 20.13 24.92 -22.61
N ASN A 211 19.88 25.91 -21.74
CA ASN A 211 19.02 25.72 -20.58
C ASN A 211 17.56 25.42 -20.97
N LEU A 212 17.03 26.12 -21.99
CA LEU A 212 15.68 25.87 -22.51
C LEU A 212 15.55 24.44 -23.05
N ARG A 213 16.49 23.99 -23.88
CA ARG A 213 16.52 22.60 -24.40
C ARG A 213 16.62 21.57 -23.28
N ASN A 214 17.48 21.81 -22.28
CA ASN A 214 17.61 20.95 -21.11
C ASN A 214 16.31 20.87 -20.30
N MET A 215 15.58 21.98 -20.18
CA MET A 215 14.27 21.99 -19.53
C MET A 215 13.28 21.09 -20.29
N TRP A 216 13.13 21.29 -21.60
CA TRP A 216 12.22 20.47 -22.42
C TRP A 216 12.53 18.98 -22.37
N GLY A 217 13.82 18.60 -22.38
CA GLY A 217 14.25 17.20 -22.32
C GLY A 217 13.94 16.47 -21.01
N ARG A 218 13.73 17.19 -19.91
CA ARG A 218 13.45 16.60 -18.58
C ARG A 218 11.97 16.51 -18.24
N LEU A 219 11.10 17.24 -18.95
CA LEU A 219 9.68 17.38 -18.60
C LEU A 219 8.84 16.13 -18.88
N GLY A 220 9.35 15.14 -19.65
CA GLY A 220 8.61 13.91 -19.94
C GLY A 220 7.29 14.18 -20.66
N LEU A 221 7.25 15.16 -21.55
CA LEU A 221 6.01 15.63 -22.19
C LEU A 221 5.34 14.51 -23.00
N THR A 222 4.02 14.55 -23.00
CA THR A 222 3.17 13.77 -23.91
C THR A 222 3.08 14.44 -25.29
N ARG A 223 2.73 13.66 -26.31
CA ARG A 223 2.51 14.18 -27.65
C ARG A 223 1.41 15.25 -27.67
N ALA A 224 0.35 15.07 -26.88
CA ALA A 224 -0.74 16.05 -26.75
C ALA A 224 -0.27 17.39 -26.15
N GLU A 225 0.59 17.35 -25.12
CA GLU A 225 1.18 18.56 -24.54
C GLU A 225 2.09 19.27 -25.54
N VAL A 226 2.93 18.53 -26.28
CA VAL A 226 3.75 19.11 -27.34
C VAL A 226 2.89 19.84 -28.38
N GLN A 227 1.79 19.22 -28.84
CA GLN A 227 0.88 19.87 -29.79
C GLN A 227 0.19 21.10 -29.19
N THR A 228 -0.19 21.03 -27.91
CA THR A 228 -0.78 22.15 -27.17
C THR A 228 0.19 23.34 -27.13
N PHE A 229 1.46 23.10 -26.78
CA PHE A 229 2.47 24.15 -26.74
C PHE A 229 2.74 24.76 -28.13
N HIS A 230 2.82 23.95 -29.20
CA HIS A 230 2.89 24.48 -30.56
C HIS A 230 1.65 25.33 -30.92
N GLY A 231 0.46 24.93 -30.46
CA GLY A 231 -0.77 25.70 -30.63
C GLY A 231 -0.73 27.05 -29.90
N MET A 232 -0.29 27.07 -28.64
CA MET A 232 -0.12 28.29 -27.85
C MET A 232 0.79 29.29 -28.55
N LEU A 233 1.98 28.85 -29.00
CA LEU A 233 2.92 29.70 -29.72
C LEU A 233 2.34 30.27 -31.01
N ARG A 234 1.62 29.44 -31.78
CA ARG A 234 0.96 29.89 -33.02
C ARG A 234 -0.08 30.96 -32.73
N GLN A 235 -0.91 30.77 -31.71
CA GLN A 235 -1.96 31.73 -31.36
C GLN A 235 -1.38 33.06 -30.86
N ILE A 236 -0.36 33.01 -30.00
CA ILE A 236 0.34 34.22 -29.52
C ILE A 236 0.96 34.97 -30.70
N ALA A 237 1.69 34.27 -31.57
CA ALA A 237 2.33 34.88 -32.74
C ALA A 237 1.30 35.49 -33.71
N TRP A 238 0.14 34.83 -33.90
CA TRP A 238 -0.95 35.34 -34.72
C TRP A 238 -1.56 36.63 -34.13
N LYS A 239 -1.86 36.64 -32.84
CA LYS A 239 -2.46 37.81 -32.16
C LYS A 239 -1.53 39.02 -32.17
N LEU A 240 -0.22 38.82 -31.96
CA LEU A 240 0.77 39.90 -32.02
C LEU A 240 0.94 40.50 -33.41
N LYS A 241 0.69 39.72 -34.47
CA LYS A 241 0.70 40.21 -35.86
C LYS A 241 -0.59 40.94 -36.26
N ASN A 242 -1.70 40.71 -35.54
CA ASN A 242 -3.01 41.30 -35.84
C ASN A 242 -3.60 41.97 -34.59
N PRO A 243 -3.09 43.15 -34.15
CA PRO A 243 -3.40 43.72 -32.82
C PRO A 243 -4.85 44.21 -32.59
N GLY A 244 -5.79 43.93 -33.51
CA GLY A 244 -7.16 44.45 -33.48
C GLY A 244 -8.28 43.41 -33.62
N GLU A 245 -7.94 42.14 -33.84
CA GLU A 245 -8.87 40.99 -33.81
C GLU A 245 -8.48 40.09 -32.64
#